data_AF-A0A971KJU9-F1
#
_entry.id   AF-A0A971KJU9-F1
#
_cell.length_a   1.000
_cell.length_b   1.000
_cell.length_c   1.000
_cell.angle_alpha   90.00
_cell.angle_beta   90.00
_cell.angle_gamma   90.00
#
_symmetry.space_group_name_H-M   'P 1'
#
loop_
_entity.id
_entity.type
_entity.pdbx_description
1 polymer ?
#
loop_
_entity_poly.entity_id
_entity_poly.type
_entity_poly.pdbx_seq_one_letter_code
_entity_poly.pdbx_strand_id
1 'polypeptide(L)'
;MIGAFSPVNESLWEHLKLGYFPLLLFSIFEYWFIRHKVNSFFLPKTIGIIAMEVFIVIVFYSYTFFTKKANFIIDISSFILGAIICQLISYRLMKVHINKALDYIGLVLFALIGYAFVYFTFNPPELEIFLDPKTKKYGI
;
A
#
# COMPACT_ATOMS: atom_id res chain seq x y z
N MET A 1 -12.05 -17.24 0.18
CA MET A 1 -10.89 -17.10 1.09
C MET A 1 -9.60 -16.68 0.38
N ILE A 2 -9.34 -17.09 -0.87
CA ILE A 2 -8.11 -16.74 -1.60
C ILE A 2 -8.04 -15.23 -1.98
N GLY A 3 -9.17 -14.59 -2.27
CA GLY A 3 -9.25 -13.17 -2.67
C GLY A 3 -8.87 -12.14 -1.59
N ALA A 4 -8.66 -12.56 -0.33
CA ALA A 4 -8.23 -11.64 0.73
C ALA A 4 -6.80 -11.13 0.50
N PHE A 5 -5.94 -11.95 -0.10
CA PHE A 5 -4.52 -11.66 -0.31
C PHE A 5 -4.10 -11.66 -1.79
N SER A 6 -4.99 -12.09 -2.68
CA SER A 6 -4.76 -12.16 -4.12
C SER A 6 -5.71 -11.21 -4.85
N PRO A 7 -5.29 -10.62 -5.98
CA PRO A 7 -6.17 -9.80 -6.81
C PRO A 7 -7.38 -10.62 -7.27
N VAL A 8 -8.59 -10.14 -7.00
CA VAL A 8 -9.84 -10.78 -7.48
C VAL A 8 -10.27 -10.24 -8.85
N ASN A 9 -9.78 -9.06 -9.22
CA ASN A 9 -10.01 -8.41 -10.50
C ASN A 9 -8.82 -7.49 -10.84
N GLU A 10 -8.91 -6.77 -11.96
CA GLU A 10 -7.85 -5.88 -12.48
C GLU A 10 -8.03 -4.41 -12.05
N SER A 11 -8.84 -4.15 -11.02
CA SER A 11 -9.04 -2.78 -10.52
C SER A 11 -7.77 -2.23 -9.86
N LEU A 12 -7.66 -0.90 -9.81
CA LEU A 12 -6.55 -0.24 -9.14
C LEU A 12 -6.47 -0.60 -7.65
N TRP A 13 -7.63 -0.78 -7.00
CA TRP A 13 -7.69 -1.20 -5.60
C TRP A 13 -6.96 -2.52 -5.34
N GLU A 14 -7.17 -3.50 -6.21
CA GLU A 14 -6.53 -4.81 -6.09
C GLU A 14 -5.02 -4.74 -6.35
N HIS A 15 -4.58 -3.81 -7.21
CA HIS A 15 -3.16 -3.50 -7.43
C HIS A 15 -2.51 -2.88 -6.18
N LEU A 16 -3.14 -1.88 -5.56
CA LEU A 16 -2.67 -1.27 -4.31
C LEU A 16 -2.58 -2.31 -3.18
N LYS A 17 -3.61 -3.16 -3.04
CA LYS A 17 -3.61 -4.28 -2.09
C LYS A 17 -2.41 -5.21 -2.28
N LEU A 18 -2.06 -5.50 -3.54
CA LEU A 18 -0.91 -6.33 -3.89
C LEU A 18 0.42 -5.65 -3.50
N GLY A 19 0.51 -4.32 -3.55
CA GLY A 19 1.67 -3.58 -3.05
C GLY A 19 1.80 -3.62 -1.52
N TYR A 20 0.68 -3.50 -0.81
CA TYR A 20 0.63 -3.45 0.65
C TYR A 20 1.07 -4.75 1.34
N PHE A 21 0.52 -5.91 0.94
CA PHE A 21 0.74 -7.17 1.68
C PHE A 21 2.19 -7.67 1.70
N PRO A 22 2.96 -7.65 0.59
CA PRO A 22 4.38 -7.98 0.61
C PRO A 22 5.17 -7.06 1.53
N LEU A 23 4.87 -5.76 1.54
CA LEU A 23 5.50 -4.82 2.45
C LEU A 23 5.09 -5.05 3.91
N LEU A 24 3.87 -5.47 4.18
CA LEU A 24 3.44 -5.84 5.52
C LEU A 24 4.27 -7.02 6.03
N LEU A 25 4.42 -8.08 5.22
CA LEU A 25 5.24 -9.23 5.59
C LEU A 25 6.70 -8.83 5.81
N PHE A 26 7.25 -8.02 4.91
CA PHE A 26 8.60 -7.49 5.05
C PHE A 26 8.76 -6.63 6.32
N SER A 27 7.77 -5.81 6.66
CA SER A 27 7.77 -4.96 7.85
C SER A 27 7.79 -5.77 9.14
N ILE A 28 7.03 -6.86 9.20
CA ILE A 28 7.01 -7.76 10.36
C ILE A 28 8.39 -8.40 10.55
N PHE A 29 9.00 -8.86 9.46
CA PHE A 29 10.35 -9.42 9.49
C PHE A 29 11.37 -8.36 9.92
N GLU A 30 11.36 -7.19 9.27
CA GLU A 30 12.25 -6.06 9.57
C GLU A 30 12.13 -5.60 11.03
N TYR A 31 10.92 -5.53 11.58
CA TYR A 31 10.67 -5.17 12.97
C TYR A 31 11.44 -6.06 13.94
N TRP A 32 11.46 -7.38 13.71
CA TRP A 32 12.13 -8.32 14.60
C TRP A 32 13.64 -8.07 14.71
N PHE A 33 14.28 -7.65 13.62
CA PHE A 33 15.73 -7.36 13.58
C PHE A 33 16.08 -5.97 14.13
N ILE A 34 15.21 -4.98 13.93
CA ILE A 34 15.58 -3.56 14.11
C ILE A 34 14.90 -2.93 15.33
N ARG A 35 13.87 -3.54 15.94
CA ARG A 35 13.11 -2.98 17.08
C ARG A 35 13.95 -2.49 18.26
N HIS A 36 15.14 -3.05 18.48
CA HIS A 36 16.05 -2.66 19.57
C HIS A 36 17.00 -1.51 19.19
N LYS A 37 17.07 -1.13 17.91
CA LYS A 37 17.97 -0.12 17.35
C LYS A 37 17.26 1.18 16.96
N VAL A 38 15.93 1.21 16.98
CA VAL A 38 15.11 2.37 16.60
C VAL A 38 14.18 2.78 17.72
N ASN A 39 13.86 4.08 17.79
CA ASN A 39 12.96 4.62 18.81
C ASN A 39 11.48 4.38 18.49
N SER A 40 11.13 4.37 17.20
CA SER A 40 9.78 4.18 16.66
C SER A 40 9.89 3.42 15.34
N PHE A 41 8.90 2.58 15.05
CA PHE A 41 8.91 1.74 13.85
C PHE A 41 7.61 1.85 13.07
N PHE A 42 6.48 1.73 13.76
CA PHE A 42 5.18 1.58 13.12
C PHE A 42 4.70 2.86 12.46
N LEU A 43 4.84 4.02 13.11
CA LEU A 43 4.45 5.29 12.49
C LEU A 43 5.30 5.64 11.26
N PRO A 44 6.65 5.60 11.32
CA PRO A 44 7.49 5.74 10.13
C PRO A 44 7.10 4.81 8.98
N LYS A 45 6.85 3.53 9.28
CA LYS A 45 6.51 2.54 8.27
C LYS A 45 5.15 2.81 7.63
N THR A 46 4.18 3.21 8.44
CA THR A 46 2.83 3.57 7.96
C THR A 46 2.88 4.76 7.02
N ILE A 47 3.64 5.80 7.39
CA ILE A 47 3.83 6.99 6.52
C ILE A 47 4.52 6.60 5.21
N GLY A 48 5.53 5.73 5.27
CA GLY A 48 6.21 5.20 4.08
C GLY A 48 5.26 4.45 3.14
N ILE A 49 4.40 3.59 3.68
CA ILE A 49 3.41 2.84 2.90
C ILE A 49 2.39 3.79 2.28
N ILE A 50 1.82 4.72 3.05
CA ILE A 50 0.89 5.72 2.51
C ILE A 50 1.55 6.49 1.36
N ALA A 51 2.81 6.88 1.49
CA ALA A 51 3.54 7.58 0.43
C ALA A 51 3.72 6.71 -0.83
N MET A 52 3.97 5.41 -0.67
CA MET A 52 4.01 4.47 -1.79
C MET A 52 2.64 4.33 -2.47
N GLU A 53 1.57 4.12 -1.71
CA GLU A 53 0.22 3.97 -2.28
C GLU A 53 -0.18 5.24 -3.06
N VAL A 54 0.05 6.41 -2.48
CA VAL A 54 -0.20 7.70 -3.15
C VAL A 54 0.64 7.84 -4.42
N PHE A 55 1.92 7.45 -4.37
CA PHE A 55 2.78 7.47 -5.55
C PHE A 55 2.25 6.56 -6.68
N ILE A 56 1.85 5.34 -6.36
CA ILE A 56 1.29 4.38 -7.33
C ILE A 56 0.01 4.95 -7.95
N VAL A 57 -0.91 5.50 -7.13
CA VAL A 57 -2.14 6.14 -7.60
C VAL A 57 -1.83 7.29 -8.57
N ILE A 58 -0.90 8.18 -8.21
CA ILE A 58 -0.50 9.31 -9.06
C ILE A 58 0.06 8.82 -10.39
N VAL A 59 0.98 7.85 -10.37
CA VAL A 59 1.59 7.30 -11.59
C VAL A 59 0.50 6.64 -12.45
N PHE A 60 -0.34 5.81 -11.85
CA PHE A 60 -1.41 5.07 -12.55
C PHE A 60 -2.36 6.00 -13.30
N TYR A 61 -2.91 6.99 -12.61
CA TYR A 61 -3.84 7.93 -13.25
C TYR A 61 -3.14 8.83 -14.27
N SER A 62 -1.90 9.24 -14.00
CA SER A 62 -1.12 10.07 -14.94
C SER A 62 -0.89 9.33 -16.26
N TYR A 63 -0.39 8.10 -16.24
CA TYR A 63 -0.10 7.39 -17.49
C TYR A 63 -1.39 6.91 -18.19
N THR A 64 -2.40 6.50 -17.42
CA THR A 64 -3.68 6.03 -17.97
C THR A 64 -4.43 7.17 -18.65
N PHE A 65 -4.29 8.41 -18.18
CA PHE A 65 -4.84 9.60 -18.84
C PHE A 65 -4.35 9.75 -20.29
N PHE A 66 -3.06 9.52 -20.54
CA PHE A 66 -2.48 9.62 -21.88
C PHE A 66 -2.69 8.36 -22.73
N THR A 67 -2.52 7.18 -22.15
CA THR A 67 -2.47 5.91 -22.90
C THR A 67 -3.82 5.20 -23.00
N LYS A 68 -4.78 5.52 -22.11
CA LYS A 68 -6.10 4.90 -21.98
C LYS A 68 -6.08 3.37 -21.82
N LYS A 69 -4.93 2.79 -21.49
CA LYS A 69 -4.72 1.34 -21.35
C LYS A 69 -3.81 1.08 -20.16
N ALA A 70 -4.09 0.02 -19.40
CA ALA A 70 -3.19 -0.47 -18.37
C ALA A 70 -1.87 -0.97 -19.00
N ASN A 71 -0.75 -0.67 -18.36
CA ASN A 71 0.57 -1.11 -18.81
C ASN A 71 1.36 -1.72 -17.66
N PHE A 72 1.43 -3.05 -17.69
CA PHE A 72 2.08 -3.87 -16.68
C PHE A 72 3.54 -3.46 -16.39
N ILE A 73 4.30 -2.98 -17.39
CA ILE A 73 5.69 -2.55 -17.20
C ILE A 73 5.74 -1.29 -16.34
N ILE A 74 4.84 -0.34 -16.58
CA ILE A 74 4.74 0.90 -15.82
C ILE A 74 4.26 0.58 -14.40
N ASP A 75 3.28 -0.31 -14.26
CA ASP A 75 2.75 -0.73 -12.98
C ASP A 75 3.83 -1.38 -12.10
N ILE A 76 4.56 -2.39 -12.60
CA ILE A 76 5.69 -3.00 -11.86
C ILE A 76 6.74 -1.96 -11.49
N SER A 77 7.11 -1.11 -12.46
CA SER A 77 8.13 -0.07 -12.23
C SER A 77 7.67 0.89 -11.12
N SER A 78 6.38 1.25 -11.10
CA SER A 78 5.80 2.09 -10.05
C SER A 78 5.81 1.41 -8.68
N PHE A 79 5.58 0.08 -8.60
CA PHE A 79 5.69 -0.68 -7.36
C PHE A 79 7.13 -0.70 -6.82
N ILE A 80 8.12 -0.93 -7.69
CA ILE A 80 9.54 -0.96 -7.29
C ILE A 80 9.97 0.43 -6.78
N LEU A 81 9.66 1.49 -7.54
CA LEU A 81 9.97 2.87 -7.14
C LEU A 81 9.22 3.27 -5.88
N GLY A 82 7.94 2.90 -5.76
CA GLY A 82 7.11 3.11 -4.58
C GLY A 82 7.70 2.44 -3.34
N ALA A 83 8.15 1.19 -3.45
CA ALA A 83 8.78 0.47 -2.36
C ALA A 83 10.09 1.14 -1.91
N ILE A 84 10.91 1.65 -2.86
CA ILE A 84 12.11 2.43 -2.55
C ILE A 84 11.73 3.71 -1.81
N ILE A 85 10.73 4.45 -2.28
CA ILE A 85 10.23 5.68 -1.63
C ILE A 85 9.74 5.36 -0.21
N CYS A 86 8.94 4.31 -0.03
CA CYS A 86 8.46 3.84 1.26
C CYS A 86 9.63 3.60 2.21
N GLN A 87 10.65 2.86 1.76
CA GLN A 87 11.79 2.52 2.61
C GLN A 87 12.66 3.74 2.95
N LEU A 88 12.88 4.65 2.00
CA LEU A 88 13.63 5.89 2.24
C LEU A 88 12.93 6.79 3.26
N ILE A 89 11.62 6.99 3.11
CA ILE A 89 10.82 7.79 4.04
C ILE A 89 10.80 7.14 5.42
N SER A 90 10.50 5.84 5.48
CA SER A 90 10.48 5.06 6.72
C SER A 90 11.81 5.17 7.45
N TYR A 91 12.92 4.92 6.76
CA TYR A 91 14.26 4.96 7.35
C TYR A 91 14.64 6.34 7.88
N ARG A 92 14.30 7.42 7.16
CA ARG A 92 14.56 8.79 7.63
C ARG A 92 13.75 9.11 8.88
N LEU A 93 12.48 8.72 8.92
CA LEU A 93 11.59 8.97 10.05
C LEU A 93 11.91 8.11 11.27
N MET A 94 12.41 6.88 11.10
CA MET A 94 12.87 6.01 12.20
C MET A 94 14.06 6.60 12.99
N LYS A 95 14.83 7.51 12.39
CA LYS A 95 15.92 8.23 13.07
C LYS A 95 15.43 9.41 13.91
N VAL A 96 14.22 9.89 13.66
CA VAL A 96 13.62 10.99 14.41
C VAL A 96 13.03 10.44 15.69
N HIS A 97 13.19 11.19 16.79
CA HIS A 97 12.55 10.81 18.04
C HIS A 97 11.05 11.07 17.96
N ILE A 98 10.26 9.99 17.97
CA ILE A 98 8.80 10.03 17.93
C ILE A 98 8.28 9.48 19.26
N ASN A 99 7.27 10.14 19.82
CA ASN A 99 6.62 9.69 21.05
C ASN A 99 5.97 8.31 20.84
N LYS A 100 6.09 7.42 21.83
CA LYS A 100 5.45 6.09 21.84
C LYS A 100 3.95 6.13 21.56
N ALA A 101 3.24 7.17 22.02
CA ALA A 101 1.81 7.33 21.74
C ALA A 101 1.53 7.49 20.22
N LEU A 102 2.37 8.27 19.53
CA LEU A 102 2.27 8.45 18.08
C LEU A 102 2.68 7.17 17.33
N ASP A 103 3.67 6.42 17.84
CA ASP A 103 4.04 5.14 17.24
C ASP A 103 2.91 4.11 17.33
N TYR A 104 2.19 4.08 18.47
CA TYR A 104 1.00 3.25 18.63
C TYR A 104 -0.15 3.66 17.69
N ILE A 105 -0.37 4.96 17.50
CA ILE A 105 -1.32 5.45 16.49
C ILE A 105 -0.91 4.96 15.09
N GLY A 106 0.38 4.99 14.78
CA GLY A 106 0.94 4.41 13.56
C GLY A 106 0.56 2.93 13.39
N LEU A 107 0.73 2.12 14.43
CA LEU A 107 0.35 0.70 14.41
C LEU A 107 -1.15 0.49 14.17
N VAL A 108 -2.01 1.29 14.82
CA VAL A 108 -3.46 1.23 14.61
C VAL A 108 -3.81 1.60 13.17
N LEU A 109 -3.25 2.68 12.63
CA LEU A 109 -3.46 3.10 11.24
C LEU A 109 -2.98 2.05 10.25
N PHE A 110 -1.81 1.45 10.49
CA PHE A 110 -1.28 0.36 9.69
C PHE A 110 -2.27 -0.81 9.60
N ALA A 111 -2.82 -1.25 10.74
CA ALA A 111 -3.80 -2.32 10.78
C ALA A 111 -5.13 -1.93 10.11
N LEU A 112 -5.57 -0.68 10.28
CA LEU A 112 -6.78 -0.17 9.63
C LEU A 112 -6.66 -0.13 8.11
N ILE A 113 -5.49 0.20 7.55
CA ILE A 113 -5.23 0.14 6.10
C ILE A 113 -5.39 -1.30 5.60
N GLY A 114 -4.76 -2.27 6.28
CA GLY A 114 -4.89 -3.68 5.91
C GLY A 114 -6.33 -4.19 6.00
N TYR A 115 -7.05 -3.80 7.06
CA TYR A 115 -8.48 -4.10 7.21
C TYR A 115 -9.31 -3.48 6.08
N ALA A 116 -9.07 -2.21 5.74
CA ALA A 116 -9.77 -1.53 4.66
C ALA A 116 -9.58 -2.24 3.32
N PHE A 117 -8.34 -2.65 2.99
CA PHE A 117 -8.03 -3.45 1.80
C PHE A 117 -8.89 -4.71 1.71
N VAL A 118 -8.98 -5.48 2.79
CA VAL A 118 -9.79 -6.71 2.81
C VAL A 118 -11.28 -6.39 2.75
N TYR A 119 -11.75 -5.43 3.55
CA TYR A 119 -13.17 -5.09 3.65
C TYR A 119 -13.73 -4.57 2.32
N PHE A 120 -13.05 -3.63 1.67
CA PHE A 120 -13.51 -3.07 0.40
C PHE A 120 -13.25 -3.97 -0.81
N THR A 121 -12.40 -5.01 -0.71
CA THR A 121 -12.39 -6.08 -1.71
C THR A 121 -13.74 -6.82 -1.75
N PHE A 122 -14.37 -7.05 -0.60
CA PHE A 122 -15.67 -7.75 -0.53
C PHE A 122 -16.88 -6.80 -0.64
N ASN A 123 -16.73 -5.55 -0.21
CA ASN A 123 -17.77 -4.52 -0.27
C ASN A 123 -17.24 -3.28 -1.01
N PRO A 124 -16.96 -3.38 -2.31
CA PRO A 124 -16.41 -2.27 -3.08
C PRO A 124 -17.44 -1.14 -3.21
N PRO A 125 -17.11 0.11 -2.84
CA PRO A 125 -17.94 1.25 -3.18
C PRO A 125 -17.90 1.51 -4.69
N GLU A 126 -18.93 2.17 -5.22
CA GLU A 126 -19.03 2.55 -6.63
C GLU A 126 -18.11 3.75 -6.97
N LEU A 127 -16.79 3.53 -6.85
CA LEU A 127 -15.74 4.49 -7.21
C LEU A 127 -14.82 3.90 -8.26
N GLU A 128 -14.26 4.75 -9.12
CA GLU A 128 -13.41 4.33 -10.25
C GLU A 128 -12.22 3.44 -9.85
N ILE A 129 -11.66 3.63 -8.64
CA ILE A 129 -10.54 2.81 -8.14
C ILE A 129 -10.92 1.33 -7.97
N PHE A 130 -12.20 1.00 -7.78
CA PHE A 130 -12.72 -0.36 -7.61
C PHE A 130 -13.30 -0.96 -8.90
N LEU A 131 -13.43 -0.16 -9.96
CA LEU A 131 -14.00 -0.60 -11.22
C LEU A 131 -12.98 -1.46 -11.97
N ASP A 132 -13.37 -2.68 -12.33
CA ASP A 132 -12.55 -3.50 -13.22
C ASP A 132 -12.60 -2.94 -14.65
N PRO A 133 -11.46 -2.51 -15.23
CA PRO A 133 -11.44 -1.98 -16.60
C PRO A 133 -11.81 -3.02 -17.67
N LYS A 134 -11.66 -4.33 -17.41
CA LYS A 134 -12.01 -5.41 -18.36
C LYS A 134 -13.50 -5.77 -18.31
N THR A 135 -14.05 -5.97 -17.11
CA THR A 135 -15.42 -6.46 -16.94
C THR A 135 -16.45 -5.36 -16.68
N LYS A 136 -16.01 -4.14 -16.36
CA LYS A 136 -16.85 -3.00 -15.95
C LYS A 136 -17.74 -3.30 -14.74
N LYS A 137 -17.30 -4.22 -13.89
CA LYS A 137 -17.98 -4.60 -12.64
C LYS A 137 -17.15 -4.17 -11.44
N TYR A 138 -17.80 -4.13 -10.28
CA TYR A 138 -17.17 -3.90 -8.99
C TYR A 138 -17.06 -5.23 -8.25
N GLY A 139 -15.89 -5.51 -7.66
CA GLY A 139 -15.70 -6.69 -6.81
C GLY A 139 -15.59 -8.00 -7.58
N ILE A 140 -16.16 -9.07 -7.01
CA ILE A 140 -16.22 -10.44 -7.53
C ILE A 140 -17.51 -10.63 -8.34
#